data_AF-A0A1C6R1J0-F1
#
_entry.id   AF-A0A1C6R1J0-F1
#
_cell.length_a   1.000
_cell.length_b   1.000
_cell.length_c   1.000
_cell.angle_alpha   90.00
_cell.angle_beta   90.00
_cell.angle_gamma   90.00
#
_symmetry.space_group_name_H-M   'P 1'
#
loop_
_entity.id
_entity.type
_entity.pdbx_description
1 polymer ?
#
loop_
_entity_poly.entity_id
_entity_poly.type
_entity_poly.pdbx_seq_one_letter_code
_entity_poly.pdbx_strand_id
1 'polypeptide(L)'
;MLTHDELAIVHLVLNTDCNAWDLTPTSTSPGVCRFCYRERNRVRTDADTVRRVIDRLRSESDAHRCVFTGGDPVMPYDNHLEVALRHATEVGFETNLHTNGLLLSERYAGLRDHVTVYSLAVDGPDSETADWFRGQGYFERFLSNVEFLTTDQRRLAFNTFTTAGSVKELPRLARFIAGVTQRTDVEYWLISQYRPVGRANTRKAEIYGFERDDFVHAVDDVRGDVNGVTIYAQPTRSPEDPYPFRVWVLADGTVTADLGSVAAPRNAVLGDLLVEGFEPLVRHAFALREQTQLEGIA
;
A
#
# COMPACT_ATOMS: atom_id res chain seq x y z
N MET A 1 -11.00 21.97 -8.20
CA MET A 1 -9.98 21.33 -7.36
C MET A 1 -10.64 20.18 -6.61
N LEU A 2 -10.00 19.02 -6.50
CA LEU A 2 -10.50 17.91 -5.67
C LEU A 2 -10.38 18.26 -4.20
N THR A 3 -11.46 18.11 -3.43
CA THR A 3 -11.45 18.41 -1.98
C THR A 3 -10.83 17.27 -1.17
N HIS A 4 -10.48 17.55 0.09
CA HIS A 4 -9.95 16.54 1.01
C HIS A 4 -10.92 15.37 1.20
N ASP A 5 -12.22 15.64 1.33
CA ASP A 5 -13.24 14.61 1.55
C ASP A 5 -13.42 13.70 0.34
N GLU A 6 -13.19 14.23 -0.87
CA GLU A 6 -13.25 13.47 -2.12
C GLU A 6 -12.02 12.61 -2.34
N LEU A 7 -10.84 13.14 -1.99
CA LEU A 7 -9.55 12.46 -2.15
C LEU A 7 -8.54 12.92 -1.09
N ALA A 8 -8.56 12.27 0.07
CA ALA A 8 -7.67 12.64 1.17
C ALA A 8 -6.19 12.31 0.90
N ILE A 9 -5.92 11.24 0.13
CA ILE A 9 -4.57 10.72 -0.12
C ILE A 9 -4.36 10.39 -1.60
N VAL A 10 -3.14 10.59 -2.08
CA VAL A 10 -2.68 10.15 -3.41
C VAL A 10 -1.53 9.16 -3.28
N HIS A 11 -1.45 8.16 -4.16
CA HIS A 11 -0.34 7.21 -4.18
C HIS A 11 0.59 7.53 -5.34
N LEU A 12 1.85 7.86 -5.06
CA LEU A 12 2.88 8.11 -6.07
C LEU A 12 3.74 6.86 -6.27
N VAL A 13 3.87 6.44 -7.52
CA VAL A 13 4.57 5.23 -7.94
C VAL A 13 5.78 5.62 -8.80
N LEU A 14 6.97 5.60 -8.20
CA LEU A 14 8.23 5.95 -8.86
C LEU A 14 8.81 4.78 -9.66
N ASN A 15 8.50 3.56 -9.24
CA ASN A 15 8.92 2.33 -9.89
C ASN A 15 7.95 1.21 -9.50
N THR A 16 8.04 0.06 -10.17
CA THR A 16 7.23 -1.14 -9.84
C THR A 16 8.09 -2.36 -9.53
N ASP A 17 9.39 -2.15 -9.33
CA ASP A 17 10.36 -3.18 -8.97
C ASP A 17 10.36 -3.42 -7.46
N CYS A 18 10.72 -4.62 -7.04
CA CYS A 18 10.69 -5.00 -5.64
C CYS A 18 11.77 -6.06 -5.37
N ASN A 19 12.69 -5.75 -4.47
CA ASN A 19 13.77 -6.64 -4.04
C ASN A 19 13.26 -7.86 -3.23
N ALA A 20 12.05 -7.79 -2.65
CA ALA A 20 11.49 -8.93 -1.94
C ALA A 20 11.38 -10.16 -2.84
N TRP A 21 11.11 -9.99 -4.14
CA TRP A 21 11.03 -11.11 -5.09
C TRP A 21 12.33 -11.91 -5.26
N ASP A 22 13.45 -11.37 -4.81
CA ASP A 22 14.78 -11.97 -4.95
C ASP A 22 15.22 -12.68 -3.65
N LEU A 23 14.39 -12.65 -2.59
CA LEU A 23 14.61 -13.44 -1.38
C LEU A 23 14.40 -14.93 -1.62
N THR A 24 15.08 -15.75 -0.82
CA THR A 24 14.90 -17.20 -0.86
C THR A 24 13.56 -17.58 -0.25
N PRO A 25 12.70 -18.36 -0.95
CA PRO A 25 11.44 -18.83 -0.37
C PRO A 25 11.70 -19.80 0.78
N THR A 26 10.74 -19.90 1.72
CA THR A 26 10.72 -21.00 2.69
C THR A 26 10.29 -22.30 2.01
N SER A 27 10.54 -23.46 2.64
CA SER A 27 10.25 -24.78 2.04
C SER A 27 8.77 -25.01 1.72
N THR A 28 7.86 -24.39 2.48
CA THR A 28 6.40 -24.52 2.32
C THR A 28 5.80 -23.36 1.53
N SER A 29 6.60 -22.38 1.12
CA SER A 29 6.14 -21.20 0.39
C SER A 29 5.83 -21.55 -1.07
N PRO A 30 4.74 -21.01 -1.65
CA PRO A 30 4.46 -21.06 -3.09
C PRO A 30 5.41 -20.19 -3.93
N GLY A 31 6.34 -19.48 -3.28
CA GLY A 31 7.24 -18.51 -3.87
C GLY A 31 7.06 -17.12 -3.27
N VAL A 32 8.15 -16.37 -3.16
CA VAL A 32 8.17 -15.07 -2.49
C VAL A 32 7.30 -14.05 -3.21
N CYS A 33 6.45 -13.38 -2.43
CA CYS A 33 5.52 -12.35 -2.89
C CYS A 33 4.72 -12.78 -4.12
N ARG A 34 4.44 -14.09 -4.25
CA ARG A 34 3.77 -14.66 -5.42
C ARG A 34 2.30 -14.19 -5.53
N PHE A 35 1.73 -13.66 -4.47
CA PHE A 35 0.46 -12.93 -4.44
C PHE A 35 0.51 -11.55 -5.12
N CYS A 36 1.69 -10.94 -5.26
CA CYS A 36 1.85 -9.61 -5.83
C CYS A 36 1.29 -9.56 -7.26
N TYR A 37 0.59 -8.46 -7.56
CA TYR A 37 -0.01 -8.17 -8.86
C TYR A 37 0.78 -7.12 -9.66
N ARG A 38 1.83 -6.53 -9.07
CA ARG A 38 2.69 -5.55 -9.74
C ARG A 38 3.61 -6.24 -10.75
N GLU A 39 3.89 -5.54 -11.83
CA GLU A 39 4.79 -5.99 -12.90
C GLU A 39 6.13 -5.26 -12.77
N ARG A 40 7.25 -5.95 -12.99
CA ARG A 40 8.61 -5.38 -12.85
C ARG A 40 8.85 -4.19 -13.80
N ASN A 41 9.58 -3.17 -13.31
CA ASN A 41 10.22 -2.09 -14.06
C ASN A 41 9.38 -1.33 -15.11
N ARG A 42 8.23 -0.77 -14.72
CA ARG A 42 7.35 -0.06 -15.67
C ARG A 42 7.41 1.46 -15.70
N VAL A 43 8.08 2.10 -14.76
CA VAL A 43 8.12 3.57 -14.69
C VAL A 43 9.54 4.03 -14.96
N ARG A 44 9.72 4.86 -15.98
CA ARG A 44 10.99 5.50 -16.32
C ARG A 44 10.72 6.95 -16.68
N THR A 45 11.39 7.84 -15.98
CA THR A 45 11.18 9.29 -16.10
C THR A 45 12.42 10.02 -15.57
N ASP A 46 12.40 11.34 -15.63
CA ASP A 46 13.42 12.23 -15.06
C ASP A 46 12.90 12.98 -13.82
N ALA A 47 13.84 13.55 -13.07
CA ALA A 47 13.56 14.30 -11.85
C ALA A 47 12.65 15.52 -12.09
N ASP A 48 12.72 16.16 -13.26
CA ASP A 48 11.92 17.35 -13.56
C ASP A 48 10.46 16.97 -13.83
N THR A 49 10.24 15.84 -14.48
CA THR A 49 8.91 15.26 -14.68
C THR A 49 8.30 14.81 -13.35
N VAL A 50 9.08 14.21 -12.46
CA VAL A 50 8.63 13.89 -11.09
C VAL A 50 8.13 15.13 -10.35
N ARG A 51 8.90 16.24 -10.38
CA ARG A 51 8.48 17.50 -9.75
C ARG A 51 7.20 18.06 -10.36
N ARG A 52 7.11 18.10 -11.70
CA ARG A 52 5.89 18.53 -12.40
C ARG A 52 4.68 17.69 -12.05
N VAL A 53 4.84 16.37 -11.89
CA VAL A 53 3.76 15.49 -11.43
C VAL A 53 3.28 15.90 -10.04
N ILE A 54 4.20 16.06 -9.09
CA ILE A 54 3.86 16.46 -7.71
C ILE A 54 3.22 17.86 -7.67
N ASP A 55 3.74 18.82 -8.44
CA ASP A 55 3.17 20.16 -8.57
C ASP A 55 1.73 20.10 -9.08
N ARG A 56 1.49 19.27 -10.10
CA ARG A 56 0.15 19.09 -10.67
C ARG A 56 -0.81 18.49 -9.65
N LEU A 57 -0.39 17.46 -8.92
CA LEU A 57 -1.17 16.86 -7.83
C LEU A 57 -1.56 17.92 -6.79
N ARG A 58 -0.60 18.72 -6.33
CA ARG A 58 -0.84 19.75 -5.31
C ARG A 58 -1.75 20.88 -5.82
N SER A 59 -1.60 21.28 -7.08
CA SER A 59 -2.38 22.38 -7.67
C SER A 59 -3.85 22.02 -7.94
N GLU A 60 -4.18 20.73 -8.02
CA GLU A 60 -5.51 20.27 -8.42
C GLU A 60 -6.20 19.39 -7.36
N SER A 61 -5.58 19.21 -6.18
CA SER A 61 -6.14 18.43 -5.09
C SER A 61 -5.76 18.98 -3.71
N ASP A 62 -6.72 18.89 -2.78
CA ASP A 62 -6.56 19.12 -1.35
C ASP A 62 -6.12 17.87 -0.58
N ALA A 63 -5.66 16.83 -1.27
CA ALA A 63 -5.05 15.67 -0.64
C ALA A 63 -3.97 16.13 0.35
N HIS A 64 -4.07 15.67 1.60
CA HIS A 64 -3.12 16.06 2.64
C HIS A 64 -1.84 15.22 2.56
N ARG A 65 -1.93 13.99 2.02
CA ARG A 65 -0.84 13.02 2.02
C ARG A 65 -0.51 12.47 0.66
N CYS A 66 0.78 12.38 0.38
CA CYS A 66 1.35 11.64 -0.73
C CYS A 66 2.01 10.34 -0.22
N VAL A 67 1.49 9.20 -0.65
CA VAL A 67 1.96 7.86 -0.29
C VAL A 67 2.91 7.35 -1.36
N PHE A 68 4.19 7.25 -1.05
CA PHE A 68 5.23 6.68 -1.92
C PHE A 68 5.15 5.16 -1.85
N THR A 69 4.82 4.54 -2.98
CA THR A 69 4.57 3.10 -3.08
C THR A 69 5.00 2.56 -4.46
N GLY A 70 4.60 1.34 -4.81
CA GLY A 70 4.88 0.74 -6.12
C GLY A 70 5.04 -0.77 -6.02
N GLY A 71 6.21 -1.26 -6.43
CA GLY A 71 6.79 -2.48 -5.89
C GLY A 71 7.35 -2.16 -4.50
N ASP A 72 8.61 -1.74 -4.44
CA ASP A 72 9.20 -1.07 -3.27
C ASP A 72 9.82 0.27 -3.70
N PRO A 73 9.57 1.37 -2.98
CA PRO A 73 10.19 2.66 -3.30
C PRO A 73 11.69 2.71 -2.98
N VAL A 74 12.17 1.92 -2.02
CA VAL A 74 13.53 1.97 -1.46
C VAL A 74 14.51 1.05 -2.23
N MET A 75 14.37 1.02 -3.57
CA MET A 75 15.25 0.23 -4.42
C MET A 75 16.69 0.81 -4.43
N PRO A 76 17.73 -0.02 -4.65
CA PRO A 76 19.13 0.39 -4.53
C PRO A 76 19.66 1.18 -5.74
N TYR A 77 18.78 1.55 -6.67
CA TYR A 77 19.09 2.37 -7.83
C TYR A 77 18.30 3.70 -7.77
N ASP A 78 18.74 4.68 -8.55
CA ASP A 78 18.07 5.97 -8.61
C ASP A 78 16.73 5.86 -9.37
N ASN A 79 15.64 5.97 -8.61
CA ASN A 79 14.27 6.07 -9.10
C ASN A 79 13.64 7.43 -8.76
N HIS A 80 14.47 8.42 -8.40
CA HIS A 80 14.09 9.76 -7.97
C HIS A 80 13.37 9.86 -6.61
N LEU A 81 13.45 8.86 -5.74
CA LEU A 81 12.77 8.88 -4.42
C LEU A 81 13.12 10.10 -3.56
N GLU A 82 14.40 10.40 -3.38
CA GLU A 82 14.85 11.52 -2.56
C GLU A 82 14.37 12.86 -3.12
N VAL A 83 14.40 13.03 -4.44
CA VAL A 83 13.90 14.24 -5.11
C VAL A 83 12.39 14.36 -4.87
N ALA A 84 11.66 13.27 -5.05
CA ALA A 84 10.21 13.25 -4.93
C ALA A 84 9.73 13.52 -3.50
N LEU A 85 10.37 12.89 -2.49
CA LEU A 85 10.05 13.11 -1.08
C LEU A 85 10.31 14.55 -0.64
N ARG A 86 11.48 15.09 -0.99
CA ARG A 86 11.83 16.48 -0.67
C ARG A 86 10.83 17.44 -1.31
N HIS A 87 10.57 17.30 -2.60
CA HIS A 87 9.65 18.18 -3.32
C HIS A 87 8.21 18.08 -2.80
N ALA A 88 7.72 16.87 -2.52
CA ALA A 88 6.41 16.66 -1.92
C ALA A 88 6.27 17.36 -0.56
N THR A 89 7.32 17.31 0.26
CA THR A 89 7.38 18.03 1.55
C THR A 89 7.36 19.54 1.33
N GLU A 90 8.18 20.05 0.40
CA GLU A 90 8.28 21.49 0.08
C GLU A 90 6.95 22.09 -0.42
N VAL A 91 6.16 21.32 -1.18
CA VAL A 91 4.83 21.76 -1.65
C VAL A 91 3.71 21.47 -0.64
N GLY A 92 4.03 20.96 0.56
CA GLY A 92 3.10 20.87 1.69
C GLY A 92 2.34 19.55 1.82
N PHE A 93 2.78 18.46 1.18
CA PHE A 93 2.24 17.13 1.49
C PHE A 93 2.86 16.57 2.76
N GLU A 94 2.04 15.90 3.56
CA GLU A 94 2.54 14.87 4.45
C GLU A 94 3.00 13.67 3.59
N THR A 95 4.18 13.12 3.89
CA THR A 95 4.75 12.01 3.14
C THR A 95 4.63 10.71 3.90
N ASN A 96 4.18 9.66 3.21
CA ASN A 96 4.12 8.30 3.75
C ASN A 96 4.94 7.37 2.87
N LEU A 97 5.94 6.70 3.44
CA LEU A 97 6.75 5.69 2.75
C LEU A 97 6.14 4.30 2.99
N HIS A 98 5.51 3.73 1.96
CA HIS A 98 4.99 2.36 2.00
C HIS A 98 6.02 1.41 1.40
N THR A 99 6.68 0.64 2.27
CA THR A 99 7.82 -0.21 1.91
C THR A 99 7.71 -1.61 2.53
N ASN A 100 8.32 -2.58 1.86
CA ASN A 100 8.60 -3.91 2.42
C ASN A 100 9.69 -3.85 3.50
N GLY A 101 10.47 -2.77 3.60
CA GLY A 101 11.44 -2.53 4.66
C GLY A 101 12.82 -3.17 4.49
N LEU A 102 13.04 -4.00 3.47
CA LEU A 102 14.26 -4.81 3.35
C LEU A 102 15.55 -4.00 3.17
N LEU A 103 15.46 -2.81 2.59
CA LEU A 103 16.56 -1.86 2.36
C LEU A 103 16.39 -0.56 3.16
N LEU A 104 15.41 -0.54 4.08
CA LEU A 104 15.06 0.69 4.79
C LEU A 104 16.19 1.13 5.70
N SER A 105 16.81 0.21 6.44
CA SER A 105 17.87 0.53 7.39
C SER A 105 19.06 1.25 6.74
N GLU A 106 19.44 0.83 5.53
CA GLU A 106 20.55 1.34 4.76
C GLU A 106 20.26 2.73 4.18
N ARG A 107 19.00 3.03 3.90
CA ARG A 107 18.56 4.28 3.29
C ARG A 107 17.98 5.27 4.29
N TYR A 108 17.68 4.81 5.50
CA TYR A 108 16.94 5.55 6.50
C TYR A 108 17.48 6.96 6.73
N ALA A 109 18.80 7.07 6.89
CA ALA A 109 19.44 8.33 7.23
C ALA A 109 19.24 9.43 6.17
N GLY A 110 19.09 9.07 4.89
CA GLY A 110 18.84 10.01 3.79
C GLY A 110 17.36 10.31 3.54
N LEU A 111 16.46 9.49 4.08
CA LEU A 111 15.02 9.61 3.84
C LEU A 111 14.26 10.21 5.03
N ARG A 112 14.75 9.98 6.26
CA ARG A 112 13.99 10.24 7.50
C ARG A 112 13.55 11.68 7.71
N ASP A 113 14.25 12.65 7.14
CA ASP A 113 13.93 14.07 7.31
C ASP A 113 12.82 14.53 6.32
N HIS A 114 12.42 13.64 5.39
CA HIS A 114 11.38 13.88 4.38
C HIS A 114 10.25 12.84 4.42
N VAL A 115 10.22 11.97 5.43
CA VAL A 115 9.18 10.94 5.61
C VAL A 115 8.51 11.15 6.96
N THR A 116 7.19 11.38 6.95
CA THR A 116 6.40 11.57 8.17
C THR A 116 5.86 10.24 8.70
N VAL A 117 5.37 9.37 7.82
CA VAL A 117 4.76 8.08 8.18
C VAL A 117 5.46 6.93 7.46
N TYR A 118 5.70 5.82 8.16
CA TYR A 118 6.26 4.60 7.59
C TYR A 118 5.22 3.49 7.60
N SER A 119 4.72 3.11 6.42
CA SER A 119 3.84 1.95 6.28
C SER A 119 4.68 0.70 6.01
N LEU A 120 4.85 -0.14 7.03
CA LEU A 120 5.61 -1.38 6.95
C LEU A 120 4.70 -2.56 6.64
N ALA A 121 5.19 -3.47 5.81
CA ALA A 121 4.48 -4.70 5.53
C ALA A 121 4.81 -5.80 6.56
N VAL A 122 3.78 -6.52 7.02
CA VAL A 122 3.90 -7.65 7.95
C VAL A 122 2.72 -8.60 7.76
N ASP A 123 3.00 -9.83 7.33
CA ASP A 123 1.96 -10.80 6.95
C ASP A 123 1.74 -11.91 7.99
N GLY A 124 2.34 -11.76 9.18
CA GLY A 124 2.19 -12.72 10.27
C GLY A 124 2.93 -12.30 11.56
N PRO A 125 2.63 -12.96 12.69
CA PRO A 125 3.17 -12.61 14.01
C PRO A 125 4.57 -13.20 14.29
N ASP A 126 5.08 -14.04 13.39
CA ASP A 126 6.34 -14.77 13.54
C ASP A 126 7.01 -15.01 12.18
N SER A 127 8.26 -15.48 12.22
CA SER A 127 9.05 -15.77 11.03
C SER A 127 8.44 -16.87 10.18
N GLU A 128 7.78 -17.87 10.78
CA GLU A 128 7.13 -18.93 10.02
C GLU A 128 6.08 -18.35 9.07
N THR A 129 5.19 -17.50 9.59
CA THR A 129 4.10 -16.93 8.82
C THR A 129 4.57 -15.81 7.89
N ALA A 130 5.37 -14.87 8.38
CA ALA A 130 5.79 -13.72 7.57
C ALA A 130 6.80 -14.11 6.47
N ASP A 131 7.77 -14.98 6.76
CA ASP A 131 8.75 -15.41 5.76
C ASP A 131 8.12 -16.35 4.73
N TRP A 132 7.02 -17.05 5.05
CA TRP A 132 6.26 -17.83 4.07
C TRP A 132 5.77 -16.95 2.91
N PHE A 133 5.34 -15.72 3.20
CA PHE A 133 4.95 -14.75 2.18
C PHE A 133 6.14 -14.10 1.50
N ARG A 134 7.13 -13.65 2.29
CA ARG A 134 8.10 -12.65 1.87
C ARG A 134 9.53 -13.15 1.75
N GLY A 135 9.78 -14.42 2.04
CA GLY A 135 11.09 -15.04 1.96
C GLY A 135 11.84 -15.05 3.29
N GLN A 136 12.84 -15.92 3.37
CA GLN A 136 13.64 -16.18 4.57
C GLN A 136 14.31 -14.91 5.10
N GLY A 137 14.22 -14.70 6.42
CA GLY A 137 14.84 -13.58 7.12
C GLY A 137 14.09 -12.25 6.97
N TYR A 138 12.90 -12.26 6.36
CA TYR A 138 12.07 -11.05 6.22
C TYR A 138 11.61 -10.55 7.59
N PHE A 139 11.09 -11.45 8.43
CA PHE A 139 10.53 -11.09 9.73
C PHE A 139 11.55 -10.49 10.68
N GLU A 140 12.77 -11.02 10.70
CA GLU A 140 13.87 -10.47 11.51
C GLU A 140 14.20 -9.02 11.09
N ARG A 141 14.26 -8.75 9.79
CA ARG A 141 14.45 -7.39 9.25
C ARG A 141 13.28 -6.48 9.61
N PHE A 142 12.05 -6.98 9.50
CA PHE A 142 10.86 -6.25 9.92
C PHE A 142 10.94 -5.84 11.41
N LEU A 143 11.29 -6.77 12.30
CA LEU A 143 11.47 -6.47 13.73
C LEU A 143 12.56 -5.42 13.96
N SER A 144 13.70 -5.54 13.27
CA SER A 144 14.77 -4.54 13.35
C SER A 144 14.31 -3.16 12.88
N ASN A 145 13.48 -3.10 11.83
CA ASN A 145 12.92 -1.84 11.33
C ASN A 145 11.97 -1.20 12.33
N VAL A 146 11.06 -1.99 12.91
CA VAL A 146 10.16 -1.51 13.96
C VAL A 146 10.96 -0.98 15.15
N GLU A 147 12.02 -1.68 15.55
CA GLU A 147 12.86 -1.28 16.69
C GLU A 147 13.51 0.10 16.49
N PHE A 148 14.19 0.34 15.37
CA PHE A 148 14.84 1.64 15.17
C PHE A 148 13.83 2.76 14.89
N LEU A 149 12.72 2.48 14.20
CA LEU A 149 11.69 3.50 13.92
C LEU A 149 10.95 3.90 15.20
N THR A 150 10.65 2.96 16.09
CA THR A 150 10.08 3.28 17.41
C THR A 150 11.07 4.02 18.29
N THR A 151 12.36 3.65 18.26
CA THR A 151 13.42 4.39 18.97
C THR A 151 13.53 5.83 18.49
N ASP A 152 13.42 6.07 17.18
CA ASP A 152 13.41 7.41 16.58
C ASP A 152 12.02 8.07 16.56
N GLN A 153 11.06 7.53 17.33
CA GLN A 153 9.71 8.09 17.53
C GLN A 153 8.96 8.41 16.22
N ARG A 154 9.10 7.53 15.22
CA ARG A 154 8.41 7.66 13.94
C ARG A 154 6.98 7.15 14.00
N ARG A 155 6.09 7.82 13.25
CA ARG A 155 4.71 7.38 13.05
C ARG A 155 4.70 6.17 12.12
N LEU A 156 4.04 5.11 12.56
CA LEU A 156 3.98 3.85 11.85
C LEU A 156 2.58 3.58 11.32
N ALA A 157 2.52 2.77 10.28
CA ALA A 157 1.34 2.05 9.87
C ALA A 157 1.74 0.64 9.44
N PHE A 158 0.80 -0.30 9.50
CA PHE A 158 1.05 -1.68 9.10
C PHE A 158 0.17 -2.10 7.93
N ASN A 159 0.72 -2.92 7.04
CA ASN A 159 -0.02 -3.54 5.95
C ASN A 159 0.18 -5.06 5.99
N THR A 160 -0.92 -5.80 6.05
CA THR A 160 -0.95 -7.24 6.21
C THR A 160 -1.74 -7.86 5.08
N PHE A 161 -1.16 -8.86 4.44
CA PHE A 161 -1.86 -9.71 3.49
C PHE A 161 -2.17 -11.07 4.12
N THR A 162 -3.41 -11.53 3.96
CA THR A 162 -3.90 -12.77 4.59
C THR A 162 -4.20 -13.87 3.56
N THR A 163 -3.95 -15.12 3.95
CA THR A 163 -4.47 -16.34 3.30
C THR A 163 -5.43 -17.07 4.23
N ALA A 164 -6.07 -18.13 3.73
CA ALA A 164 -6.79 -19.11 4.57
C ALA A 164 -5.94 -19.58 5.78
N GLY A 165 -4.64 -19.73 5.60
CA GLY A 165 -3.72 -20.20 6.62
C GLY A 165 -3.30 -19.12 7.63
N SER A 166 -3.14 -17.87 7.21
CA SER A 166 -2.64 -16.79 8.07
C SER A 166 -3.74 -15.92 8.69
N VAL A 167 -4.97 -15.95 8.17
CA VAL A 167 -6.08 -15.13 8.70
C VAL A 167 -6.38 -15.42 10.17
N LYS A 168 -6.24 -16.69 10.59
CA LYS A 168 -6.39 -17.10 12.00
C LYS A 168 -5.30 -16.56 12.93
N GLU A 169 -4.19 -16.07 12.37
CA GLU A 169 -3.06 -15.51 13.14
C GLU A 169 -3.24 -14.02 13.42
N LEU A 170 -4.28 -13.37 12.87
CA LEU A 170 -4.56 -11.95 13.09
C LEU A 170 -4.63 -11.58 14.58
N PRO A 171 -5.24 -12.34 15.51
CA PRO A 171 -5.23 -11.98 16.93
C PRO A 171 -3.83 -11.96 17.55
N ARG A 172 -2.91 -12.82 17.10
CA ARG A 172 -1.51 -12.79 17.54
C ARG A 172 -0.80 -11.56 16.98
N LEU A 173 -1.04 -11.22 15.72
CA LEU A 173 -0.47 -10.04 15.09
C LEU A 173 -1.03 -8.73 15.68
N ALA A 174 -2.32 -8.71 16.03
CA ALA A 174 -2.97 -7.61 16.73
C ALA A 174 -2.29 -7.31 18.07
N ARG A 175 -2.00 -8.35 18.87
CA ARG A 175 -1.23 -8.20 20.12
C ARG A 175 0.18 -7.66 19.90
N PHE A 176 0.85 -8.09 18.81
CA PHE A 176 2.15 -7.53 18.44
C PHE A 176 2.04 -6.02 18.14
N ILE A 177 1.09 -5.63 17.29
CA ILE A 177 0.86 -4.21 16.92
C ILE A 177 0.48 -3.39 18.15
N ALA A 178 -0.38 -3.92 19.04
CA ALA A 178 -0.72 -3.28 20.31
C ALA A 178 0.47 -3.13 21.28
N GLY A 179 1.53 -3.93 21.12
CA GLY A 179 2.80 -3.70 21.82
C GLY A 179 3.59 -2.54 21.20
N VAL A 180 3.52 -2.36 19.89
CA VAL A 180 4.17 -1.23 19.18
C VAL A 180 3.50 0.10 19.51
N THR A 181 2.17 0.13 19.63
CA THR A 181 1.40 1.34 19.99
C THR A 181 1.78 1.91 21.36
N GLN A 182 2.35 1.10 22.24
CA GLN A 182 2.84 1.55 23.55
C GLN A 182 4.17 2.32 23.45
N ARG A 183 4.84 2.27 22.30
CA ARG A 183 6.20 2.80 22.09
C ARG A 183 6.25 3.97 21.10
N THR A 184 5.32 4.00 20.16
CA THR A 184 5.19 5.05 19.14
C THR A 184 3.75 5.10 18.60
N ASP A 185 3.43 6.17 17.89
CA ASP A 185 2.14 6.31 17.21
C ASP A 185 2.02 5.30 16.05
N VAL A 186 0.92 4.55 16.04
CA VAL A 186 0.54 3.65 14.95
C VAL A 186 -0.80 4.14 14.41
N GLU A 187 -0.77 4.73 13.22
CA GLU A 187 -1.91 5.46 12.70
C GLU A 187 -3.02 4.53 12.20
N TYR A 188 -2.62 3.49 11.47
CA TYR A 188 -3.56 2.52 10.93
C TYR A 188 -2.92 1.14 10.71
N TRP A 189 -3.80 0.15 10.63
CA TRP A 189 -3.47 -1.20 10.18
C TRP A 189 -4.37 -1.59 9.02
N LEU A 190 -3.78 -1.77 7.85
CA LEU A 190 -4.44 -2.24 6.65
C LEU A 190 -4.34 -3.77 6.57
N ILE A 191 -5.48 -4.46 6.58
CA ILE A 191 -5.58 -5.91 6.44
C ILE A 191 -6.20 -6.22 5.08
N SER A 192 -5.52 -7.01 4.27
CA SER A 192 -5.91 -7.33 2.90
C SER A 192 -6.12 -8.84 2.71
N GLN A 193 -7.31 -9.25 2.30
CA GLN A 193 -7.58 -10.54 1.71
C GLN A 193 -7.12 -10.56 0.24
N TYR A 194 -6.69 -11.74 -0.20
CA TYR A 194 -6.37 -11.99 -1.60
C TYR A 194 -7.51 -11.60 -2.54
N ARG A 195 -7.18 -10.73 -3.49
CA ARG A 195 -8.00 -10.48 -4.68
C ARG A 195 -7.25 -10.98 -5.90
N PRO A 196 -7.88 -11.75 -6.80
CA PRO A 196 -7.30 -12.04 -8.10
C PRO A 196 -7.31 -10.76 -8.96
N VAL A 197 -6.34 -9.88 -8.76
CA VAL A 197 -6.10 -8.73 -9.66
C VAL A 197 -5.43 -9.28 -10.92
N GLY A 198 -6.21 -9.44 -11.99
CA GLY A 198 -5.72 -9.95 -13.27
C GLY A 198 -6.71 -10.88 -13.94
N ARG A 199 -6.17 -11.83 -14.71
CA ARG A 199 -6.91 -13.04 -15.05
C ARG A 199 -7.02 -13.91 -13.79
N ALA A 200 -8.20 -14.44 -13.53
CA ALA A 200 -8.39 -15.45 -12.50
C ALA A 200 -7.33 -16.55 -12.67
N ASN A 201 -6.60 -16.82 -11.60
CA ASN A 201 -5.55 -17.83 -11.57
C ASN A 201 -5.95 -18.84 -10.52
N THR A 202 -6.49 -19.98 -10.96
CA THR A 202 -7.02 -21.03 -10.09
C THR A 202 -5.96 -21.52 -9.09
N ARG A 203 -4.71 -21.69 -9.52
CA ARG A 203 -3.61 -22.06 -8.63
C ARG A 203 -3.37 -21.02 -7.53
N LYS A 204 -3.40 -19.74 -7.85
CA LYS A 204 -3.27 -18.68 -6.83
C LYS A 204 -4.51 -18.65 -5.93
N ALA A 205 -5.71 -18.86 -6.47
CA ALA A 205 -6.93 -18.92 -5.68
C ALA A 205 -6.92 -20.10 -4.69
N GLU A 206 -6.39 -21.26 -5.07
CA GLU A 206 -6.21 -22.42 -4.18
C GLU A 206 -5.22 -22.12 -3.03
N ILE A 207 -4.22 -21.29 -3.27
CA ILE A 207 -3.18 -20.97 -2.29
C ILE A 207 -3.60 -19.82 -1.36
N TYR A 208 -4.21 -18.78 -1.92
CA TYR A 208 -4.45 -17.51 -1.23
C TYR A 208 -5.93 -17.21 -0.97
N GLY A 209 -6.83 -17.85 -1.72
CA GLY A 209 -8.27 -17.62 -1.61
C GLY A 209 -8.87 -18.31 -0.39
N PHE A 210 -9.86 -17.66 0.18
CA PHE A 210 -10.72 -18.17 1.25
C PHE A 210 -12.03 -17.37 1.25
N GLU A 211 -13.01 -17.82 2.02
CA GLU A 211 -14.33 -17.20 2.03
C GLU A 211 -14.28 -15.76 2.54
N ARG A 212 -15.16 -14.93 2.00
CA ARG A 212 -15.24 -13.52 2.40
C ARG A 212 -15.71 -13.36 3.84
N ASP A 213 -16.67 -14.17 4.27
CA ASP A 213 -17.23 -14.05 5.61
C ASP A 213 -16.20 -14.42 6.68
N ASP A 214 -15.32 -15.40 6.39
CA ASP A 214 -14.18 -15.74 7.24
C ASP A 214 -13.23 -14.54 7.41
N PHE A 215 -12.98 -13.78 6.34
CA PHE A 215 -12.17 -12.56 6.41
C PHE A 215 -12.82 -11.48 7.26
N VAL A 216 -14.12 -11.22 7.03
CA VAL A 216 -14.86 -10.19 7.77
C VAL A 216 -14.88 -10.52 9.26
N HIS A 217 -15.24 -11.75 9.64
CA HIS A 217 -15.23 -12.18 11.04
C HIS A 217 -13.84 -12.04 11.67
N ALA A 218 -12.80 -12.51 11.01
CA ALA A 218 -11.45 -12.45 11.56
C ALA A 218 -10.92 -11.02 11.73
N VAL A 219 -11.29 -10.09 10.85
CA VAL A 219 -10.96 -8.67 11.01
C VAL A 219 -11.76 -8.06 12.17
N ASP A 220 -13.06 -8.32 12.24
CA ASP A 220 -13.92 -7.74 13.27
C ASP A 220 -13.52 -8.22 14.67
N ASP A 221 -13.09 -9.47 14.80
CA ASP A 221 -12.57 -10.05 16.06
C ASP A 221 -11.35 -9.28 16.60
N VAL A 222 -10.51 -8.71 15.73
CA VAL A 222 -9.29 -7.99 16.15
C VAL A 222 -9.46 -6.48 16.26
N ARG A 223 -10.62 -5.92 15.87
CA ARG A 223 -10.87 -4.47 15.97
C ARG A 223 -10.78 -3.96 17.40
N GLY A 224 -11.20 -4.77 18.38
CA GLY A 224 -11.11 -4.45 19.80
C GLY A 224 -9.73 -4.68 20.43
N ASP A 225 -8.85 -5.42 19.76
CA ASP A 225 -7.56 -5.81 20.32
C ASP A 225 -6.48 -4.72 20.17
N VAL A 226 -6.67 -3.79 19.23
CA VAL A 226 -5.70 -2.72 18.92
C VAL A 226 -6.34 -1.34 19.14
N ASN A 227 -6.56 -0.99 20.41
CA ASN A 227 -7.18 0.27 20.79
C ASN A 227 -6.47 1.50 20.19
N GLY A 228 -7.26 2.40 19.60
CA GLY A 228 -6.78 3.67 19.04
C GLY A 228 -6.16 3.57 17.63
N VAL A 229 -6.04 2.37 17.06
CA VAL A 229 -5.54 2.18 15.70
C VAL A 229 -6.70 1.98 14.75
N THR A 230 -6.75 2.77 13.67
CA THR A 230 -7.77 2.57 12.64
C THR A 230 -7.47 1.30 11.84
N ILE A 231 -8.39 0.35 11.81
CA ILE A 231 -8.25 -0.86 10.98
C ILE A 231 -9.03 -0.69 9.68
N TYR A 232 -8.30 -0.72 8.57
CA TYR A 232 -8.83 -0.77 7.22
C TYR A 232 -8.81 -2.21 6.72
N ALA A 233 -9.92 -2.69 6.17
CA ALA A 233 -9.96 -4.02 5.56
C ALA A 233 -10.15 -3.92 4.04
N GLN A 234 -9.55 -4.84 3.27
CA GLN A 234 -9.72 -4.90 1.83
C GLN A 234 -9.80 -6.37 1.36
N PRO A 235 -10.76 -6.75 0.49
CA PRO A 235 -11.87 -5.94 0.02
C PRO A 235 -12.91 -5.79 1.12
N THR A 236 -13.32 -4.57 1.37
CA THR A 236 -14.57 -4.32 2.06
C THR A 236 -15.57 -3.86 1.00
N ARG A 237 -16.72 -4.53 0.97
CA ARG A 237 -17.89 -4.06 0.21
C ARG A 237 -19.07 -3.78 1.14
N SER A 238 -18.80 -3.54 2.43
CA SER A 238 -19.81 -2.97 3.30
C SER A 238 -19.93 -1.50 2.93
N PRO A 239 -21.15 -0.98 2.65
CA PRO A 239 -21.36 0.44 2.38
C PRO A 239 -20.82 1.36 3.48
N GLU A 240 -20.75 0.84 4.72
CA GLU A 240 -20.31 1.53 5.92
C GLU A 240 -18.77 1.51 6.09
N ASP A 241 -18.04 0.76 5.26
CA ASP A 241 -16.60 0.57 5.46
C ASP A 241 -15.81 1.82 5.02
N PRO A 242 -14.91 2.34 5.87
CA PRO A 242 -14.20 3.59 5.60
C PRO A 242 -13.11 3.47 4.51
N TYR A 243 -13.02 2.36 3.77
CA TYR A 243 -11.92 2.16 2.83
C TYR A 243 -11.98 3.18 1.66
N PRO A 244 -11.04 4.14 1.59
CA PRO A 244 -11.19 5.28 0.71
C PRO A 244 -10.92 4.89 -0.75
N PHE A 245 -11.51 5.66 -1.66
CA PHE A 245 -11.13 5.64 -3.07
C PHE A 245 -9.62 5.88 -3.21
N ARG A 246 -8.95 5.07 -4.05
CA ARG A 246 -7.50 5.16 -4.26
C ARG A 246 -7.18 5.47 -5.71
N VAL A 247 -6.30 6.47 -5.87
CA VAL A 247 -5.65 6.82 -7.12
C VAL A 247 -4.17 6.54 -6.98
N TRP A 248 -3.60 5.90 -8.00
CA TRP A 248 -2.17 5.71 -8.18
C TRP A 248 -1.69 6.51 -9.37
N VAL A 249 -0.72 7.36 -9.11
CA VAL A 249 -0.08 8.25 -10.06
C VAL A 249 1.33 7.72 -10.27
N LEU A 250 1.65 7.34 -11.50
CA LEU A 250 3.02 6.98 -11.86
C LEU A 250 3.83 8.25 -12.06
N ALA A 251 5.13 8.17 -11.80
CA ALA A 251 6.03 9.31 -11.92
C ALA A 251 6.21 9.84 -13.35
N ASP A 252 5.73 9.10 -14.36
CA ASP A 252 5.68 9.53 -15.75
C ASP A 252 4.41 10.35 -16.09
N GLY A 253 3.48 10.51 -15.15
CA GLY A 253 2.22 11.23 -15.35
C GLY A 253 1.00 10.31 -15.50
N THR A 254 1.19 9.00 -15.68
CA THR A 254 0.06 8.07 -15.85
C THR A 254 -0.78 7.98 -14.58
N VAL A 255 -2.09 8.22 -14.69
CA VAL A 255 -3.04 8.08 -13.58
C VAL A 255 -3.82 6.77 -13.72
N THR A 256 -3.93 6.03 -12.62
CA THR A 256 -4.75 4.82 -12.54
C THR A 256 -5.60 4.82 -11.27
N ALA A 257 -6.75 4.15 -11.29
CA ALA A 257 -7.62 4.03 -10.12
C ALA A 257 -8.27 2.65 -9.99
N ASP A 258 -8.57 2.24 -8.76
CA ASP A 258 -9.46 1.10 -8.50
C ASP A 258 -10.90 1.60 -8.64
N LEU A 259 -11.60 1.12 -9.67
CA LEU A 259 -13.00 1.47 -9.91
C LEU A 259 -13.97 0.59 -9.09
N GLY A 260 -13.48 -0.20 -8.15
CA GLY A 260 -14.29 -1.03 -7.25
C GLY A 260 -14.75 -2.36 -7.86
N SER A 261 -14.42 -2.65 -9.12
CA SER A 261 -14.71 -3.94 -9.73
C SER A 261 -13.71 -4.99 -9.30
N VAL A 262 -14.17 -6.06 -8.65
CA VAL A 262 -13.35 -7.24 -8.35
C VAL A 262 -12.98 -8.07 -9.58
N ALA A 263 -13.68 -7.87 -10.68
CA ALA A 263 -13.42 -8.57 -11.94
C ALA A 263 -12.39 -7.83 -12.80
N ALA A 264 -12.09 -6.56 -12.49
CA ALA A 264 -11.11 -5.78 -13.24
C ALA A 264 -9.71 -6.38 -13.06
N PRO A 265 -8.99 -6.68 -14.16
CA PRO A 265 -7.69 -7.34 -14.08
C PRO A 265 -6.59 -6.42 -13.55
N ARG A 266 -6.78 -5.11 -13.62
CA ARG A 266 -5.86 -4.07 -13.16
C ARG A 266 -6.67 -2.83 -12.80
N ASN A 267 -6.05 -1.90 -12.09
CA ASN A 267 -6.56 -0.55 -12.00
C ASN A 267 -6.81 0.01 -13.40
N ALA A 268 -7.90 0.76 -13.57
CA ALA A 268 -8.21 1.42 -14.84
C ALA A 268 -7.16 2.50 -15.09
N VAL A 269 -6.59 2.54 -16.30
CA VAL A 269 -5.76 3.65 -16.75
C VAL A 269 -6.68 4.78 -17.16
N LEU A 270 -6.54 5.93 -16.52
CA LEU A 270 -7.42 7.09 -16.74
C LEU A 270 -6.83 8.01 -17.80
N GLY A 271 -5.51 8.21 -17.81
CA GLY A 271 -4.84 9.15 -18.71
C GLY A 271 -3.50 9.63 -18.17
N ASP A 272 -3.00 10.75 -18.71
CA ASP A 272 -1.77 11.44 -18.30
C ASP A 272 -2.11 12.80 -17.67
N LEU A 273 -1.82 12.96 -16.38
CA LEU A 273 -2.12 14.19 -15.63
C LEU A 273 -1.35 15.42 -16.12
N LEU A 274 -0.20 15.22 -16.78
CA LEU A 274 0.60 16.32 -17.34
C LEU A 274 0.00 16.88 -18.63
N VAL A 275 -0.90 16.13 -19.28
CA VAL A 275 -1.58 16.52 -20.51
C VAL A 275 -3.04 16.89 -20.24
N GLU A 276 -3.76 16.03 -19.52
CA GLU A 276 -5.21 16.11 -19.35
C GLU A 276 -5.63 16.78 -18.03
N GLY A 277 -4.68 16.92 -17.09
CA GLY A 277 -4.95 17.37 -15.72
C GLY A 277 -5.32 16.22 -14.78
N PHE A 278 -4.97 16.36 -13.51
CA PHE A 278 -5.25 15.39 -12.48
C PHE A 278 -6.74 15.40 -12.06
N GLU A 279 -7.31 16.58 -11.79
CA GLU A 279 -8.71 16.68 -11.38
C GLU A 279 -9.68 16.11 -12.43
N PRO A 280 -9.60 16.48 -13.73
CA PRO A 280 -10.49 15.92 -14.75
C PRO A 280 -10.46 14.38 -14.81
N LEU A 281 -9.26 13.79 -14.72
CA LEU A 281 -9.09 12.34 -14.72
C LEU A 281 -9.74 11.67 -13.50
N VAL A 282 -9.57 12.24 -12.31
CA VAL A 282 -10.20 11.71 -11.09
C VAL A 282 -11.72 11.86 -11.11
N ARG A 283 -12.24 12.99 -11.58
CA ARG A 283 -13.69 13.20 -11.77
C ARG A 283 -14.28 12.17 -12.74
N HIS A 284 -13.57 11.85 -13.81
CA HIS A 284 -13.95 10.79 -14.74
C HIS A 284 -14.01 9.42 -14.05
N ALA A 285 -13.03 9.10 -13.18
CA ALA A 285 -13.05 7.87 -12.41
C ALA A 285 -14.26 7.77 -11.46
N PHE A 286 -14.66 8.87 -10.81
CA PHE A 286 -15.88 8.88 -9.99
C PHE A 286 -17.13 8.52 -10.82
N ALA A 287 -17.29 9.12 -11.99
CA ALA A 287 -18.41 8.81 -12.89
C ALA A 287 -18.43 7.33 -13.33
N LEU A 288 -17.26 6.76 -13.64
CA LEU A 288 -17.15 5.34 -14.02
C LEU A 288 -17.54 4.40 -12.87
N ARG A 289 -17.23 4.77 -11.61
CA ARG A 289 -17.60 3.98 -10.43
C ARG A 289 -19.10 3.96 -10.22
N GLU A 290 -19.76 5.11 -10.34
CA GLU A 290 -21.22 5.22 -10.22
C GLU A 290 -21.93 4.36 -11.27
N GLN A 291 -21.46 4.38 -12.52
CA GLN A 291 -22.00 3.53 -13.60
C GLN A 291 -21.84 2.03 -13.28
N THR A 292 -20.65 1.62 -12.84
CA THR A 292 -20.37 0.21 -12.50
C THR A 292 -21.24 -0.29 -11.34
N GLN A 293 -21.50 0.57 -10.34
CA GLN A 293 -22.39 0.23 -9.23
C GLN A 293 -23.85 0.06 -9.69
N LEU A 294 -24.32 0.92 -10.58
CA LEU A 294 -25.68 0.82 -11.15
C LEU A 294 -25.85 -0.43 -12.01
N GLU A 295 -24.87 -0.78 -12.83
CA GLU A 295 -24.89 -1.98 -13.68
C GLU A 295 -24.77 -3.29 -12.89
N GLY A 296 -24.11 -3.28 -11.73
CA GLY A 296 -24.00 -4.45 -10.85
C GLY A 296 -25.22 -4.73 -9.97
N ILE A 297 -26.21 -3.82 -9.96
CA ILE A 297 -27.49 -3.95 -9.23
C ILE A 297 -28.62 -4.43 -10.18
N ALA A 298 -28.42 -4.35 -11.49
CA ALA A 298 -29.33 -4.85 -12.53
C ALA A 298 -29.07 -6.34 -12.87
#